data_AF-A0A532DNX9-F1
#
_entry.id   AF-A0A532DNX9-F1
#
_cell.length_a   1.000
_cell.length_b   1.000
_cell.length_c   1.000
_cell.angle_alpha   90.00
_cell.angle_beta   90.00
_cell.angle_gamma   90.00
#
_symmetry.space_group_name_H-M   'P 1'
#
loop_
_entity.id
_entity.type
_entity.pdbx_description
1 polymer ?
#
loop_
_entity_poly.entity_id
_entity_poly.type
_entity_poly.pdbx_seq_one_letter_code
_entity_poly.pdbx_strand_id
1 'polypeptide(L)' 'MSLIKAPDLIFVKEVLDSVRNGTPPWVLPHLDPSDPVSALLCRRDKAVERALVGETVQSLLQDEQPSRSAES' A
#
# COMPACT_ATOMS: atom_id res chain seq x y z
N MET A 1 6.41 23.21 -7.69
CA MET A 1 5.35 22.27 -8.09
C MET A 1 4.36 22.17 -6.94
N SER A 2 3.05 22.25 -7.22
CA SER A 2 1.99 22.05 -6.22
C SER A 2 1.24 20.77 -6.52
N LEU A 3 0.71 20.11 -5.49
CA LEU A 3 -0.23 18.99 -5.68
C LEU A 3 -1.50 19.49 -6.38
N ILE A 4 -2.06 18.61 -7.21
CA ILE A 4 -3.28 18.86 -8.01
C ILE A 4 -4.55 18.54 -7.21
N LYS A 5 -4.42 17.80 -6.10
CA LYS A 5 -5.46 17.45 -5.12
C LYS A 5 -4.93 17.70 -3.72
N ALA A 6 -5.84 17.92 -2.77
CA ALA A 6 -5.48 17.98 -1.35
C ALA A 6 -5.00 16.59 -0.86
N PRO A 7 -4.02 16.50 0.07
CA PRO A 7 -3.42 15.23 0.50
C PRO A 7 -4.39 14.20 1.10
N ASP A 8 -5.50 14.65 1.66
CA ASP A 8 -6.62 13.85 2.19
C ASP A 8 -7.49 13.23 1.09
N LEU A 9 -7.38 13.73 -0.14
CA LEU A 9 -8.08 13.23 -1.32
C LEU A 9 -7.19 12.37 -2.22
N ILE A 10 -5.93 12.15 -1.84
CA ILE A 10 -4.99 11.31 -2.58
C ILE A 10 -4.85 10.00 -1.81
N PHE A 11 -5.42 8.92 -2.37
CA PHE A 11 -5.29 7.60 -1.77
C PHE A 11 -3.89 7.03 -1.97
N VAL A 12 -3.34 6.38 -0.94
CA VAL A 12 -2.03 5.72 -1.04
C VAL A 12 -2.05 4.65 -2.14
N LYS A 13 -3.15 3.92 -2.28
CA LYS A 13 -3.33 2.95 -3.37
C LYS A 13 -3.27 3.60 -4.76
N GLU A 14 -3.91 4.76 -4.96
CA GLU A 14 -3.85 5.52 -6.23
C GLU A 14 -2.42 5.86 -6.62
N VAL A 15 -1.61 6.25 -5.64
CA VAL A 15 -0.18 6.55 -5.84
C VAL A 15 0.59 5.28 -6.19
N LEU A 16 0.40 4.20 -5.44
CA LEU A 16 1.12 2.94 -5.65
C LEU A 16 0.76 2.27 -6.99
N ASP A 17 -0.50 2.35 -7.41
CA ASP A 17 -0.94 1.85 -8.72
C ASP A 17 -0.36 2.71 -9.85
N SER A 18 -0.17 4.01 -9.65
CA SER A 18 0.46 4.89 -10.65
C SER A 18 1.96 4.60 -10.84
N VAL A 19 2.63 4.05 -9.82
CA VAL A 19 4.05 3.73 -9.84
C VAL A 19 4.23 2.28 -10.33
N ARG A 20 4.71 2.11 -11.58
CA ARG A 20 4.85 0.83 -12.35
C ARG A 20 3.59 0.35 -13.08
N ASN A 21 2.94 1.24 -13.85
CA ASN A 21 1.89 0.86 -14.81
C ASN A 21 0.73 0.03 -14.21
N GLY A 22 0.31 0.32 -12.98
CA GLY A 22 -0.78 -0.40 -12.33
C GLY A 22 -0.39 -1.73 -11.70
N THR A 23 0.91 -2.09 -11.64
CA THR A 23 1.38 -3.31 -10.97
C THR A 23 2.11 -2.98 -9.68
N PRO A 24 1.49 -3.18 -8.50
CA PRO A 24 2.14 -2.94 -7.23
C PRO A 24 3.44 -3.75 -7.10
N PRO A 25 4.48 -3.21 -6.45
CA PRO A 25 5.81 -3.83 -6.42
C PRO A 25 5.84 -5.18 -5.70
N TRP A 26 4.85 -5.48 -4.85
CA TRP A 26 4.74 -6.78 -4.18
C TRP A 26 4.06 -7.85 -5.04
N VAL A 27 3.28 -7.49 -6.07
CA VAL A 27 2.59 -8.46 -6.92
C VAL A 27 3.60 -9.10 -7.87
N LEU A 28 3.72 -10.43 -7.81
CA LEU A 28 4.57 -11.20 -8.70
C LEU A 28 3.77 -11.58 -9.96
N PRO A 29 4.18 -11.11 -11.16
CA PRO A 29 3.57 -11.58 -12.40
C PRO A 29 3.95 -13.04 -12.62
N HIS A 30 2.97 -13.87 -13.02
CA HIS A 30 3.13 -15.30 -13.35
C HIS A 30 3.33 -16.25 -12.17
N LEU A 31 2.52 -16.11 -11.12
CA LEU A 31 2.38 -17.17 -10.12
C LEU A 31 1.63 -18.37 -10.69
N ASP A 32 2.26 -19.55 -10.66
CA ASP A 32 1.60 -20.79 -11.02
C ASP A 32 0.51 -21.08 -9.96
N PRO A 33 -0.78 -21.18 -10.33
CA PRO A 33 -1.86 -21.42 -9.38
C PRO A 33 -1.75 -22.77 -8.66
N SER A 34 -0.94 -23.70 -9.18
CA SER A 34 -0.67 -25.01 -8.55
C SER A 34 0.41 -24.96 -7.46
N ASP A 35 1.16 -23.86 -7.36
CA ASP A 35 2.20 -23.68 -6.34
C ASP A 35 1.57 -23.29 -4.98
N PRO A 36 1.83 -24.02 -3.88
CA PRO A 36 1.38 -23.66 -2.54
C PRO A 36 1.81 -22.25 -2.09
N VAL A 37 2.93 -21.73 -2.62
CA VAL A 37 3.42 -20.38 -2.35
C VAL A 37 2.50 -19.33 -2.98
N SER A 38 1.90 -19.61 -4.14
CA SER A 38 0.95 -18.70 -4.80
C SER A 38 -0.27 -18.38 -3.93
N ALA A 39 -0.80 -19.38 -3.22
CA ALA A 39 -1.90 -19.17 -2.29
C ALA A 39 -1.50 -18.34 -1.05
N LEU A 40 -0.25 -18.45 -0.61
CA LEU A 40 0.28 -17.61 0.47
C LEU A 40 0.46 -16.15 0.00
N LEU A 41 1.06 -15.95 -1.17
CA LEU A 41 1.28 -14.64 -1.74
C LEU A 41 -0.03 -13.92 -2.06
N CYS A 42 -1.03 -14.63 -2.59
CA CYS A 42 -2.37 -14.07 -2.79
C CYS A 42 -3.02 -13.59 -1.48
N ARG A 43 -2.82 -14.33 -0.38
CA ARG A 43 -3.31 -13.92 0.95
C ARG A 43 -2.59 -12.67 1.45
N ARG A 44 -1.27 -12.58 1.26
CA ARG A 44 -0.49 -11.38 1.56
C ARG A 44 -1.01 -10.19 0.76
N ASP A 45 -1.19 -10.34 -0.54
CA ASP A 45 -1.60 -9.26 -1.42
C ASP A 45 -2.98 -8.72 -1.01
N LYS A 46 -3.93 -9.61 -0.70
CA LYS A 46 -5.24 -9.23 -0.13
C LYS A 46 -5.14 -8.52 1.22
N ALA A 47 -4.22 -8.93 2.08
CA ALA A 47 -4.01 -8.28 3.37
C ALA A 47 -3.45 -6.86 3.18
N VAL A 48 -2.51 -6.68 2.27
CA VAL A 48 -1.96 -5.37 1.90
C VAL A 48 -3.05 -4.49 1.29
N GLU A 49 -3.84 -5.02 0.36
CA GLU A 49 -4.95 -4.25 -0.23
C GLU A 49 -5.92 -3.75 0.83
N ARG A 50 -6.30 -4.59 1.79
CA ARG A 50 -7.18 -4.21 2.90
C ARG A 50 -6.57 -3.15 3.81
N ALA A 51 -5.28 -3.27 4.12
CA ALA A 51 -4.57 -2.30 4.95
C ALA A 51 -4.48 -0.91 4.27
N LEU A 52 -4.46 -0.87 2.94
CA LEU A 52 -4.42 0.36 2.16
C LEU A 52 -5.81 0.95 1.87
N VAL A 53 -6.91 0.27 2.22
CA VAL A 53 -8.26 0.79 1.99
C VAL A 53 -8.48 2.03 2.85
N GLY A 54 -8.76 3.15 2.21
CA GLY A 54 -9.07 4.41 2.90
C GLY A 54 -7.83 5.18 3.36
N GLU A 55 -6.63 4.61 3.23
CA GLU A 55 -5.38 5.29 3.56
C GLU A 55 -5.08 6.40 2.55
N THR A 56 -4.77 7.59 3.08
CA THR A 56 -4.49 8.79 2.29
C THR A 56 -3.06 9.25 2.51
N VAL A 57 -2.54 10.10 1.61
CA VAL A 57 -1.24 10.75 1.82
C VAL A 57 -1.24 11.56 3.11
N GLN A 58 -2.38 12.15 3.50
CA GLN A 58 -2.50 12.83 4.79
C GLN A 58 -2.36 11.87 5.98
N SER A 59 -2.92 10.66 5.92
CA SER A 59 -2.79 9.65 6.99
C SER A 59 -1.33 9.32 7.28
N LEU A 60 -0.52 9.15 6.23
CA LEU A 60 0.92 8.87 6.35
C LEU A 60 1.70 10.00 7.03
N LEU A 61 1.32 11.26 6.76
CA LEU A 61 1.94 12.42 7.39
C LEU A 61 1.61 12.52 8.89
N GLN A 62 0.45 11.99 9.30
CA GLN A 62 0.03 11.95 10.71
C GLN A 62 0.71 10.82 11.48
N ASP A 63 0.91 9.65 10.85
CA ASP A 63 1.65 8.53 11.44
C ASP A 63 3.14 8.82 11.68
N GLU A 64 3.71 9.79 10.97
CA GLU A 64 5.09 10.23 11.17
C GLU A 64 5.29 11.06 12.47
N GLN A 65 4.20 11.43 13.17
CA GLN A 65 4.29 11.94 14.54
C GLN A 65 4.48 10.76 15.51
N PRO A 66 5.58 10.74 16.27
CA PRO A 66 6.27 9.51 16.64
C PRO A 66 5.50 8.61 17.60
N SER A 67 5.24 7.37 17.18
CA SER A 67 5.25 6.21 18.07
C SER A 67 6.68 5.88 18.53
N ARG A 68 7.36 6.85 19.16
CA ARG A 68 8.70 6.66 19.76
C ARG A 68 8.72 7.19 21.20
N SER A 69 7.80 6.68 22.02
CA SER A 69 7.84 6.75 23.49
C SER A 69 7.19 5.48 24.05
N ALA A 70 7.78 4.33 23.80
CA ALA A 70 7.40 3.08 24.47
C ALA A 70 8.62 2.15 24.63
N GLU A 71 9.71 2.71 25.16
CA GLU A 71 10.74 1.95 25.87
C GLU A 71 11.07 2.75 27.13
N SER A 72 10.56 2.29 28.27
CA SER A 72 10.95 2.64 29.64
C SER A 72 10.65 1.46 30.53
#